data_AF-A0A357C3R9-F1
#
_entry.id   AF-A0A357C3R9-F1
#
_cell.length_a   1.000
_cell.length_b   1.000
_cell.length_c   1.000
_cell.angle_alpha   90.00
_cell.angle_beta   90.00
_cell.angle_gamma   90.00
#
_symmetry.space_group_name_H-M   'P 1'
#
loop_
_entity.id
_entity.type
_entity.pdbx_description
1 polymer ?
#
loop_
_entity_poly.entity_id
_entity_poly.type
_entity_poly.pdbx_seq_one_letter_code
_entity_poly.pdbx_strand_id
1 'polypeptide(L)'
;SKLQTPNLLQVPLGELVDIKIVKGPTQIKSEEGLLTAYVYIDFTGRDIGGYVNEAKKKVASMKIPEGYRLEWSGEYEHLVKTHERLKIVIPLTALIIFVLIYLNTKSVTKTFIVLLAVPFSLVGSFWLLYFLNYNMSIAVWVGIIALAGLDAETGVVMLLYLELAYERWKKEGKLNSIVDLKEAVMYGAVKRIRPKIMTVSVILAGLIPIMFSHGTGADVMKRIAAPMVGGVITSTILELVIYPAIYMLWKGREFKKQTY
;
A
#
# COMPACT_ATOMS: atom_id res chain seq x y z
N SER A 1 -5.30 -67.86 1.10
CA SER A 1 -3.85 -68.08 1.00
C SER A 1 -3.45 -69.14 2.03
N LYS A 2 -2.68 -70.17 1.66
CA LYS A 2 -2.20 -71.22 2.58
C LYS A 2 -0.78 -70.87 3.03
N LEU A 3 -0.53 -70.83 4.34
CA LEU A 3 0.81 -70.61 4.90
C LEU A 3 1.44 -71.95 5.27
N GLN A 4 2.73 -72.15 4.99
CA GLN A 4 3.47 -73.36 5.38
C GLN A 4 4.13 -73.14 6.74
N THR A 5 3.81 -73.99 7.72
CA THR A 5 4.54 -74.08 8.99
C THR A 5 5.74 -75.04 8.87
N PRO A 6 6.76 -74.94 9.76
CA PRO A 6 7.99 -75.74 9.67
C PRO A 6 7.79 -77.27 9.72
N ASN A 7 6.68 -77.74 10.28
CA ASN A 7 6.15 -79.09 10.06
C ASN A 7 5.01 -79.00 9.04
N LEU A 8 5.10 -79.79 7.97
CA LEU A 8 4.37 -79.83 6.68
C LEU A 8 2.81 -79.82 6.69
N LEU A 9 2.15 -79.36 7.74
CA LEU A 9 0.71 -79.16 7.78
C LEU A 9 0.33 -77.83 7.11
N GLN A 10 -0.48 -77.89 6.04
CA GLN A 10 -1.05 -76.71 5.41
C GLN A 10 -2.35 -76.32 6.13
N VAL A 11 -2.27 -75.33 7.03
CA VAL A 11 -3.43 -74.83 7.75
C VAL A 11 -4.02 -73.62 7.00
N PRO A 12 -5.34 -73.54 6.77
CA PRO A 12 -5.96 -72.37 6.16
C PRO A 12 -5.80 -71.15 7.07
N LEU A 13 -5.53 -69.97 6.48
CA LEU A 13 -5.26 -68.74 7.22
C LEU A 13 -6.37 -68.38 8.24
N GLY A 14 -7.63 -68.72 7.95
CA GLY A 14 -8.76 -68.46 8.84
C GLY A 14 -8.80 -69.29 10.13
N GLU A 15 -8.00 -70.36 10.24
CA GLU A 15 -7.87 -71.15 11.50
C GLU A 15 -6.80 -70.59 12.44
N LEU A 16 -5.94 -69.68 11.96
CA LEU A 16 -4.85 -69.08 12.74
C LEU A 16 -5.08 -67.60 13.07
N VAL A 17 -5.92 -66.89 12.32
CA VAL A 17 -6.19 -65.45 12.50
C VAL A 17 -7.65 -65.08 12.24
N ASP A 18 -8.17 -64.13 13.02
CA ASP A 18 -9.49 -63.52 12.83
C ASP A 18 -9.36 -62.32 11.88
N ILE A 19 -9.85 -62.48 10.64
CA ILE A 19 -9.77 -61.44 9.61
C ILE A 19 -11.05 -60.61 9.64
N LYS A 20 -10.93 -59.36 10.09
CA LYS A 20 -12.04 -58.39 10.08
C LYS A 20 -11.76 -57.24 9.12
N ILE A 21 -12.74 -56.95 8.26
CA ILE A 21 -12.72 -55.74 7.44
C ILE A 21 -13.14 -54.58 8.33
N VAL A 22 -12.18 -53.74 8.70
CA VAL A 22 -12.41 -52.54 9.52
C VAL A 22 -12.24 -51.28 8.67
N LYS A 23 -13.06 -50.26 8.91
CA LYS A 23 -12.86 -48.94 8.32
C LYS A 23 -11.76 -48.22 9.08
N GLY A 24 -10.64 -47.95 8.40
CA GLY A 24 -9.54 -47.13 8.90
C GLY A 24 -9.38 -45.83 8.12
N PRO A 25 -8.57 -44.88 8.62
CA PRO A 25 -8.23 -43.68 7.87
C PRO A 25 -7.46 -44.07 6.58
N THR A 26 -7.82 -43.44 5.46
CA THR A 26 -7.12 -43.64 4.18
C THR A 26 -5.75 -42.98 4.16
N GLN A 27 -5.59 -41.89 4.91
CA GLN A 27 -4.33 -41.18 5.09
C GLN A 27 -4.33 -40.47 6.45
N ILE A 28 -3.18 -40.49 7.12
CA ILE A 28 -2.95 -39.71 8.35
C ILE A 28 -2.07 -38.52 7.97
N LYS A 29 -2.59 -37.31 8.13
CA LYS A 29 -1.85 -36.06 7.89
C LYS A 29 -1.50 -35.41 9.21
N SER A 30 -0.29 -34.88 9.30
CA SER A 30 0.22 -34.17 10.48
C SER A 30 0.94 -32.90 10.04
N GLU A 31 0.70 -31.82 10.77
CA GLU A 31 1.33 -30.52 10.57
C GLU A 31 1.79 -29.99 11.93
N GLU A 32 3.05 -29.54 12.03
CA GLU A 32 3.69 -29.13 13.30
C GLU A 32 3.57 -30.15 14.46
N GLY A 33 3.45 -31.45 14.14
CA GLY A 33 3.32 -32.52 15.13
C GLY A 33 1.90 -32.77 15.63
N LEU A 34 0.89 -32.08 15.08
CA LEU A 34 -0.53 -32.28 15.37
C LEU A 34 -1.24 -32.96 14.20
N LEU A 35 -2.22 -33.82 14.49
CA LEU A 35 -3.06 -34.44 13.47
C LEU A 35 -3.98 -33.38 12.83
N THR A 36 -3.90 -33.27 11.51
CA THR A 36 -4.58 -32.20 10.76
C THR A 36 -5.52 -32.76 9.71
N ALA A 37 -6.71 -32.18 9.62
CA ALA A 37 -7.66 -32.43 8.53
C ALA A 37 -7.86 -31.13 7.74
N TYR A 38 -7.68 -31.21 6.42
CA TYR A 38 -7.88 -30.06 5.52
C TYR A 38 -9.30 -30.05 4.97
N VAL A 39 -9.93 -28.87 5.03
CA VAL A 39 -11.18 -28.59 4.33
C VAL A 39 -10.86 -27.64 3.19
N TYR A 40 -10.87 -28.15 1.96
CA TYR A 40 -10.62 -27.34 0.79
C TYR A 40 -11.89 -26.58 0.41
N ILE A 41 -11.76 -25.27 0.23
CA ILE A 41 -12.85 -24.39 -0.17
C ILE A 41 -12.42 -23.69 -1.45
N ASP A 42 -13.18 -23.92 -2.52
CA ASP A 42 -13.05 -23.18 -3.76
C ASP A 42 -14.17 -22.15 -3.86
N PHE A 43 -13.83 -20.92 -4.22
CA PHE A 43 -14.79 -19.83 -4.39
C PHE A 43 -14.35 -18.90 -5.50
N THR A 44 -15.30 -18.45 -6.30
CA THR A 44 -15.08 -17.57 -7.44
C THR A 44 -15.85 -16.26 -7.27
N GLY A 45 -15.24 -15.14 -7.68
CA GLY A 45 -15.92 -13.84 -7.76
C GLY A 45 -16.03 -13.03 -6.45
N ARG A 46 -15.40 -13.44 -5.34
CA ARG A 46 -15.33 -12.68 -4.08
C ARG A 46 -13.91 -12.49 -3.57
N ASP A 47 -13.69 -11.46 -2.76
CA ASP A 47 -12.40 -11.20 -2.13
C ASP A 47 -12.11 -12.20 -1.00
N ILE A 48 -10.87 -12.70 -0.95
CA ILE A 48 -10.43 -13.76 -0.02
C ILE A 48 -10.60 -13.32 1.43
N GLY A 49 -10.22 -12.07 1.75
CA GLY A 49 -10.23 -11.55 3.11
C GLY A 49 -11.66 -11.45 3.68
N GLY A 50 -12.58 -10.92 2.90
CA GLY A 50 -14.00 -10.77 3.22
C GLY A 50 -14.69 -12.10 3.38
N TYR A 51 -14.44 -13.05 2.47
CA TYR A 51 -14.95 -14.41 2.59
C TYR A 51 -14.49 -15.08 3.89
N VAL A 52 -13.19 -15.09 4.17
CA VAL A 52 -12.64 -15.71 5.38
C VAL A 52 -13.14 -15.01 6.65
N ASN A 53 -13.29 -13.69 6.64
CA ASN A 53 -13.85 -12.95 7.77
C ASN A 53 -15.32 -13.30 8.03
N GLU A 54 -16.14 -13.48 6.99
CA GLU A 54 -17.52 -13.94 7.11
C GLU A 54 -17.58 -15.38 7.63
N ALA A 55 -16.74 -16.26 7.07
CA ALA A 55 -16.67 -17.66 7.46
C ALA A 55 -16.20 -17.81 8.92
N LYS A 56 -15.18 -17.05 9.35
CA LYS A 56 -14.72 -16.98 10.75
C LYS A 56 -15.87 -16.62 11.70
N LYS A 57 -16.69 -15.63 11.35
CA LYS A 57 -17.86 -15.24 12.17
C LYS A 57 -18.89 -16.36 12.27
N LYS A 58 -19.17 -17.06 11.17
CA LYS A 58 -20.11 -18.18 11.18
C LYS A 58 -19.57 -19.37 11.98
N VAL A 59 -18.31 -19.73 11.78
CA VAL A 59 -17.65 -20.84 12.47
C VAL A 59 -17.46 -20.55 13.96
N ALA A 60 -17.29 -19.29 14.37
CA ALA A 60 -17.20 -18.92 15.79
C ALA A 60 -18.46 -19.28 16.60
N SER A 61 -19.61 -19.44 15.95
CA SER A 61 -20.85 -19.89 16.59
C SER A 61 -20.95 -21.41 16.75
N MET A 62 -20.07 -22.18 16.11
CA MET A 62 -20.01 -23.62 16.27
C MET A 62 -19.19 -24.01 17.51
N LYS A 63 -19.73 -24.97 18.29
CA LYS A 63 -19.00 -25.57 19.40
C LYS A 63 -17.97 -26.57 18.85
N ILE A 64 -16.72 -26.15 18.78
CA ILE A 64 -15.59 -27.04 18.48
C ILE A 64 -15.25 -27.83 19.76
N PRO A 65 -15.13 -29.18 19.71
CA PRO A 65 -14.73 -29.97 20.87
C PRO A 65 -13.36 -29.54 21.41
N GLU A 66 -13.16 -29.68 22.72
CA GLU A 66 -11.87 -29.38 23.34
C GLU A 66 -10.75 -30.23 22.74
N GLY A 67 -9.56 -29.63 22.57
CA GLY A 67 -8.40 -30.27 21.92
C GLY A 67 -8.30 -30.06 20.41
N TYR A 68 -9.31 -29.47 19.77
CA TYR A 68 -9.25 -29.10 18.34
C TYR A 68 -8.99 -27.60 18.17
N ARG A 69 -8.13 -27.25 17.21
CA ARG A 69 -7.86 -25.87 16.80
C ARG A 69 -8.21 -25.70 15.33
N LEU A 70 -8.91 -24.62 15.01
CA LEU A 70 -9.25 -24.28 13.62
C LEU A 70 -8.34 -23.17 13.14
N GLU A 71 -7.60 -23.46 12.07
CA GLU A 71 -6.70 -22.51 11.42
C GLU A 71 -7.09 -22.30 9.96
N TRP A 72 -6.88 -21.08 9.49
CA TRP A 72 -7.12 -20.70 8.10
C TRP A 72 -5.78 -20.59 7.39
N SER A 73 -5.49 -21.56 6.53
CA SER A 73 -4.24 -21.63 5.76
C SER A 73 -4.46 -21.33 4.27
N GLY A 74 -3.39 -21.40 3.47
CA GLY A 74 -3.38 -21.09 2.04
C GLY A 74 -3.15 -19.60 1.76
N GLU A 75 -3.76 -19.09 0.69
CA GLU A 75 -3.56 -17.70 0.23
C GLU A 75 -3.94 -16.65 1.29
N TYR A 76 -4.89 -16.98 2.17
CA TYR A 76 -5.26 -16.11 3.29
C TYR A 76 -4.13 -15.90 4.30
N GLU A 77 -3.34 -16.93 4.59
CA GLU A 77 -2.20 -16.82 5.49
C GLU A 77 -1.14 -15.86 4.92
N HIS A 78 -0.88 -15.95 3.62
CA HIS A 78 0.00 -15.03 2.90
C HIS A 78 -0.53 -13.59 2.94
N LEU A 79 -1.86 -13.41 2.77
CA LEU A 79 -2.53 -12.11 2.90
C LEU A 79 -2.32 -11.52 4.31
N VAL A 80 -2.57 -12.30 5.37
CA VAL A 80 -2.41 -11.85 6.76
C VAL A 80 -0.94 -11.51 7.06
N LYS A 81 0.00 -12.41 6.74
CA LYS A 81 1.44 -12.18 6.91
C LYS A 81 1.90 -10.90 6.21
N THR A 82 1.38 -10.64 5.01
CA THR A 82 1.75 -9.44 4.26
C THR A 82 1.11 -8.19 4.84
N HIS A 83 -0.14 -8.27 5.30
CA HIS A 83 -0.82 -7.16 5.94
C HIS A 83 -0.10 -6.71 7.22
N GLU A 84 0.38 -7.66 8.04
CA GLU A 84 1.19 -7.36 9.22
C GLU A 84 2.52 -6.69 8.85
N ARG A 85 3.18 -7.12 7.76
CA ARG A 85 4.38 -6.45 7.26
C ARG A 85 4.08 -5.02 6.80
N LEU A 86 2.98 -4.79 6.09
CA LEU A 86 2.59 -3.45 5.62
C LEU A 86 2.30 -2.49 6.78
N LYS A 87 1.75 -2.98 7.90
CA LYS A 87 1.56 -2.18 9.13
C LYS A 87 2.87 -1.62 9.68
N ILE A 88 3.99 -2.30 9.44
CA ILE A 88 5.33 -1.84 9.87
C ILE A 88 5.99 -0.99 8.78
N VAL A 89 5.91 -1.44 7.52
CA VAL A 89 6.57 -0.80 6.38
C VAL A 89 5.99 0.59 6.11
N ILE A 90 4.66 0.76 6.14
CA ILE A 90 4.03 2.06 5.82
C ILE A 90 4.48 3.17 6.81
N PRO A 91 4.39 2.99 8.14
CA PRO A 91 4.90 3.99 9.08
C PRO A 91 6.40 4.21 8.98
N LEU A 92 7.18 3.15 8.76
CA LEU A 92 8.64 3.25 8.61
C LEU A 92 9.00 4.08 7.38
N THR A 93 8.36 3.85 6.23
CA THR A 93 8.60 4.64 5.02
C THR A 93 8.14 6.08 5.21
N ALA A 94 6.99 6.32 5.84
CA ALA A 94 6.54 7.68 6.15
C ALA A 94 7.53 8.41 7.07
N LEU A 95 8.10 7.72 8.06
CA LEU A 95 9.14 8.25 8.93
C LEU A 95 10.42 8.58 8.15
N ILE A 96 10.87 7.70 7.27
CA ILE A 96 12.05 7.95 6.43
C ILE A 96 11.82 9.17 5.53
N ILE A 97 10.66 9.26 4.86
CA ILE A 97 10.29 10.43 4.04
C ILE A 97 10.30 11.71 4.90
N PHE A 98 9.71 11.66 6.09
CA PHE A 98 9.71 12.79 7.03
C PHE A 98 11.14 13.23 7.39
N VAL A 99 12.02 12.29 7.76
CA VAL A 99 13.42 12.60 8.11
C VAL A 99 14.16 13.19 6.93
N LEU A 100 14.01 12.65 5.72
CA LEU A 100 14.68 13.16 4.52
C LEU A 100 14.23 14.59 4.20
N ILE A 101 12.93 14.87 4.26
CA ILE A 101 12.40 16.22 4.05
C ILE A 101 12.88 17.16 5.18
N TYR A 102 12.91 16.70 6.42
CA TYR A 102 13.39 17.49 7.55
C TYR A 102 14.87 17.86 7.40
N LEU A 103 15.72 16.92 6.99
CA LEU A 103 17.14 17.18 6.73
C LEU A 103 17.33 18.17 5.58
N ASN A 104 16.48 18.12 4.55
CA ASN A 104 16.54 19.04 3.42
C ASN A 104 16.05 20.46 3.81
N THR A 105 14.90 20.56 4.46
CA THR A 105 14.23 21.84 4.76
C THR A 105 14.70 22.49 6.06
N LYS A 106 15.34 21.72 6.96
CA LYS A 106 15.76 22.11 8.31
C LYS A 106 14.66 22.79 9.14
N SER A 107 13.40 22.50 8.83
CA SER A 107 12.25 23.13 9.47
C SER A 107 11.07 22.17 9.54
N VAL A 108 10.55 21.96 10.75
CA VAL A 108 9.42 21.09 11.03
C VAL A 108 8.17 21.57 10.28
N THR A 109 7.90 22.88 10.28
CA THR A 109 6.73 23.45 9.60
C THR A 109 6.79 23.22 8.09
N LYS A 110 7.96 23.48 7.48
CA LYS A 110 8.21 23.23 6.05
C LYS A 110 8.02 21.75 5.71
N THR A 111 8.48 20.86 6.59
CA THR A 111 8.32 19.42 6.44
C THR A 111 6.86 19.00 6.43
N PHE A 112 6.05 19.49 7.36
CA PHE A 112 4.61 19.21 7.38
C PHE A 112 3.87 19.77 6.17
N ILE A 113 4.24 20.97 5.69
CA ILE A 113 3.67 21.53 4.46
C ILE A 113 3.91 20.60 3.27
N VAL A 114 5.11 20.03 3.16
CA VAL A 114 5.43 19.07 2.09
C VAL A 114 4.72 17.74 2.31
N LEU A 115 4.67 17.23 3.53
CA LEU A 115 4.03 15.95 3.85
C LEU A 115 2.51 15.98 3.58
N LEU A 116 1.89 17.16 3.64
CA LEU A 116 0.49 17.34 3.29
C LEU A 116 0.16 16.94 1.85
N ALA A 117 1.09 17.00 0.87
CA ALA A 117 0.80 16.51 -0.50
C ALA A 117 0.46 15.02 -0.55
N VAL A 118 1.06 14.21 0.33
CA VAL A 118 0.92 12.75 0.26
C VAL A 118 -0.56 12.33 0.45
N PRO A 119 -1.30 12.77 1.48
CA PRO A 119 -2.74 12.52 1.57
C PRO A 119 -3.54 12.90 0.32
N PHE A 120 -3.18 13.97 -0.37
CA PHE A 120 -3.93 14.43 -1.53
C PHE A 120 -3.65 13.61 -2.79
N SER A 121 -2.43 13.14 -2.98
CA SER A 121 -2.13 12.23 -4.09
C SER A 121 -2.76 10.86 -3.89
N LEU A 122 -2.86 10.39 -2.64
CA LEU A 122 -3.60 9.17 -2.32
C LEU A 122 -5.05 9.23 -2.80
N VAL A 123 -5.70 10.39 -2.73
CA VAL A 123 -7.05 10.58 -3.25
C VAL A 123 -7.11 10.24 -4.74
N GLY A 124 -6.21 10.79 -5.55
CA GLY A 124 -6.15 10.46 -6.98
C GLY A 124 -5.81 9.01 -7.27
N SER A 125 -4.93 8.41 -6.47
CA SER A 125 -4.61 6.98 -6.58
C SER A 125 -5.85 6.12 -6.36
N PHE A 126 -6.57 6.34 -5.26
CA PHE A 126 -7.75 5.55 -4.93
C PHE A 126 -8.88 5.74 -5.93
N TRP A 127 -9.08 6.97 -6.44
CA TRP A 127 -10.04 7.22 -7.51
C TRP A 127 -9.71 6.44 -8.79
N LEU A 128 -8.46 6.45 -9.23
CA LEU A 128 -8.09 5.73 -10.46
C LEU A 128 -8.19 4.22 -10.28
N LEU A 129 -7.78 3.68 -9.12
CA LEU A 129 -7.95 2.26 -8.80
C LEU A 129 -9.43 1.85 -8.80
N TYR A 130 -10.30 2.70 -8.25
CA TYR A 130 -11.74 2.48 -8.24
C TYR A 130 -12.31 2.43 -9.66
N PHE A 131 -11.98 3.41 -10.52
CA PHE A 131 -12.42 3.41 -11.92
C PHE A 131 -11.93 2.20 -12.73
N LEU A 132 -10.74 1.70 -12.41
CA LEU A 132 -10.16 0.52 -13.07
C LEU A 132 -10.61 -0.81 -12.43
N ASN A 133 -11.41 -0.78 -11.37
CA ASN A 133 -11.83 -1.94 -10.59
C ASN A 133 -10.63 -2.79 -10.12
N TYR A 134 -9.54 -2.15 -9.71
CA TYR A 134 -8.37 -2.83 -9.17
C TYR A 134 -8.52 -3.06 -7.65
N ASN A 135 -8.34 -4.31 -7.24
CA ASN A 135 -8.33 -4.68 -5.83
C ASN A 135 -7.07 -4.19 -5.12
N MET A 136 -7.20 -3.90 -3.82
CA MET A 136 -6.06 -3.60 -2.96
C MET A 136 -5.15 -4.82 -2.89
N SER A 137 -3.92 -4.65 -3.35
CA SER A 137 -2.91 -5.70 -3.41
C SER A 137 -1.54 -5.13 -3.05
N ILE A 138 -0.55 -6.01 -2.87
CA ILE A 138 0.82 -5.63 -2.55
C ILE A 138 1.39 -4.71 -3.62
N ALA A 139 1.14 -5.03 -4.90
CA ALA A 139 1.53 -4.22 -6.05
C ALA A 139 1.00 -2.77 -5.94
N VAL A 140 -0.26 -2.62 -5.55
CA VAL A 140 -0.87 -1.30 -5.32
C VAL A 140 -0.19 -0.56 -4.19
N TRP A 141 0.11 -1.22 -3.06
CA TRP A 141 0.81 -0.61 -1.94
C TRP A 141 2.22 -0.14 -2.30
N VAL A 142 2.95 -0.92 -3.10
CA VAL A 142 4.25 -0.52 -3.63
C VAL A 142 4.12 0.74 -4.51
N GLY A 143 3.11 0.78 -5.38
CA GLY A 143 2.81 1.97 -6.20
C GLY A 143 2.46 3.22 -5.36
N ILE A 144 1.67 3.04 -4.29
CA ILE A 144 1.33 4.11 -3.34
C ILE A 144 2.58 4.65 -2.62
N ILE A 145 3.46 3.76 -2.18
CA ILE A 145 4.72 4.16 -1.51
C ILE A 145 5.63 4.92 -2.49
N ALA A 146 5.74 4.43 -3.72
CA ALA A 146 6.51 5.10 -4.76
C ALA A 146 5.96 6.50 -5.08
N LEU A 147 4.63 6.63 -5.17
CA LEU A 147 3.95 7.91 -5.33
C LEU A 147 4.26 8.88 -4.17
N ALA A 148 4.20 8.42 -2.92
CA ALA A 148 4.48 9.27 -1.76
C ALA A 148 5.89 9.88 -1.83
N GLY A 149 6.88 9.11 -2.31
CA GLY A 149 8.24 9.62 -2.55
C GLY A 149 8.30 10.65 -3.68
N LEU A 150 7.60 10.41 -4.79
CA LEU A 150 7.49 11.32 -5.93
C LEU A 150 6.84 12.66 -5.52
N ASP A 151 5.77 12.61 -4.74
CA ASP A 151 5.10 13.82 -4.24
C ASP A 151 5.95 14.56 -3.22
N ALA A 152 6.69 13.84 -2.36
CA ALA A 152 7.65 14.46 -1.47
C ALA A 152 8.74 15.21 -2.25
N GLU A 153 9.33 14.58 -3.28
CA GLU A 153 10.32 15.20 -4.16
C GLU A 153 9.78 16.48 -4.79
N THR A 154 8.65 16.37 -5.49
CA THR A 154 8.08 17.51 -6.19
C THR A 154 7.62 18.59 -5.21
N GLY A 155 6.98 18.23 -4.09
CA GLY A 155 6.59 19.16 -3.03
C GLY A 155 7.76 19.96 -2.44
N VAL A 156 8.92 19.33 -2.19
CA VAL A 156 10.14 20.02 -1.74
C VAL A 156 10.59 21.05 -2.78
N VAL A 157 10.58 20.69 -4.07
CA VAL A 157 10.95 21.63 -5.14
C VAL A 157 9.96 22.80 -5.19
N MET A 158 8.66 22.60 -4.95
CA MET A 158 7.69 23.71 -4.86
C MET A 158 8.08 24.69 -3.79
N LEU A 159 8.32 24.15 -2.60
CA LEU A 159 8.67 24.95 -1.44
C LEU A 159 9.97 25.74 -1.67
N LEU A 160 10.96 25.14 -2.32
CA LEU A 160 12.20 25.81 -2.69
C LEU A 160 11.96 27.02 -3.59
N TYR A 161 11.13 26.89 -4.63
CA TYR A 161 10.80 28.02 -5.53
C TYR A 161 10.07 29.15 -4.80
N LEU A 162 9.15 28.80 -3.89
CA LEU A 162 8.46 29.78 -3.05
C LEU A 162 9.41 30.49 -2.09
N GLU A 163 10.36 29.75 -1.50
CA GLU A 163 11.38 30.31 -0.61
C GLU A 163 12.34 31.24 -1.36
N LEU A 164 12.82 30.83 -2.54
CA LEU A 164 13.71 31.65 -3.38
C LEU A 164 13.04 32.95 -3.81
N ALA A 165 11.74 32.91 -4.15
CA ALA A 165 10.99 34.11 -4.48
C ALA A 165 10.81 35.02 -3.25
N TYR A 166 10.47 34.45 -2.10
CA TYR A 166 10.33 35.19 -0.83
C TYR A 166 11.64 35.86 -0.41
N GLU A 167 12.75 35.10 -0.37
CA GLU A 167 14.06 35.63 0.04
C GLU A 167 14.60 36.68 -0.93
N ARG A 168 14.36 36.53 -2.24
CA ARG A 168 14.71 37.55 -3.23
C ARG A 168 13.98 38.87 -2.96
N TRP A 169 12.66 38.81 -2.78
CA TRP A 169 11.85 40.01 -2.54
C TRP A 169 12.19 40.67 -1.21
N LYS A 170 12.58 39.87 -0.21
CA LYS A 170 13.02 40.35 1.10
C LYS A 170 14.34 41.10 1.00
N LYS A 171 15.32 40.55 0.25
CA LYS A 171 16.60 41.21 -0.03
C LYS A 171 16.44 42.49 -0.86
N GLU A 172 15.48 42.51 -1.77
CA GLU A 172 15.15 43.69 -2.58
C GLU A 172 14.33 44.75 -1.82
N GLY A 173 13.98 44.52 -0.54
CA GLY A 173 13.20 45.47 0.27
C GLY A 173 11.75 45.65 -0.18
N LYS A 174 11.23 44.74 -1.00
CA LYS A 174 9.88 44.80 -1.59
C LYS A 174 8.81 44.15 -0.73
N LEU A 175 9.18 43.45 0.34
CA LEU A 175 8.26 42.70 1.21
C LEU A 175 7.76 43.56 2.37
N ASN A 176 6.91 44.55 2.09
CA ASN A 176 6.40 45.50 3.09
C ASN A 176 4.93 45.26 3.46
N SER A 177 4.19 44.53 2.63
CA SER A 177 2.76 44.26 2.82
C SER A 177 2.37 42.82 2.47
N ILE A 178 1.16 42.43 2.88
CA ILE A 178 0.56 41.15 2.49
C ILE A 178 0.34 41.07 0.97
N VAL A 179 0.15 42.21 0.31
CA VAL A 179 0.02 42.29 -1.16
C VAL A 179 1.34 41.91 -1.82
N ASP A 180 2.45 42.44 -1.32
CA ASP A 180 3.79 42.10 -1.82
C ASP A 180 4.14 40.62 -1.59
N LEU A 181 3.72 40.05 -0.46
CA LEU A 181 3.85 38.62 -0.20
C LEU A 181 3.08 37.77 -1.22
N LYS A 182 1.86 38.20 -1.58
CA LYS A 182 1.05 37.51 -2.60
C LYS A 182 1.76 37.54 -3.96
N GLU A 183 2.31 38.68 -4.35
CA GLU A 183 3.03 38.81 -5.62
C GLU A 183 4.32 37.99 -5.64
N ALA A 184 5.09 37.96 -4.54
CA ALA A 184 6.28 37.14 -4.42
C ALA A 184 5.95 35.64 -4.56
N VAL A 185 4.90 35.17 -3.87
CA VAL A 185 4.44 33.78 -3.93
C VAL A 185 3.92 33.44 -5.32
N MET A 186 3.16 34.35 -5.96
CA MET A 186 2.69 34.17 -7.32
C MET A 186 3.84 34.08 -8.32
N TYR A 187 4.86 34.93 -8.17
CA TYR A 187 6.07 34.90 -8.99
C TYR A 187 6.79 33.55 -8.86
N GLY A 188 6.97 33.05 -7.63
CA GLY A 188 7.59 31.74 -7.37
C GLY A 188 6.77 30.59 -7.98
N ALA A 189 5.45 30.61 -7.81
CA ALA A 189 4.55 29.60 -8.35
C ALA A 189 4.58 29.55 -9.89
N VAL A 190 4.49 30.71 -10.56
CA VAL A 190 4.54 30.80 -12.03
C VAL A 190 5.86 30.27 -12.59
N LYS A 191 6.99 30.57 -11.92
CA LYS A 191 8.31 30.07 -12.33
C LYS A 191 8.41 28.54 -12.31
N ARG A 192 7.57 27.87 -11.52
CA ARG A 192 7.58 26.41 -11.42
C ARG A 192 6.60 25.73 -12.37
N ILE A 193 5.60 26.42 -12.93
CA ILE A 193 4.60 25.80 -13.82
C ILE A 193 5.29 25.00 -14.93
N ARG A 194 6.25 25.59 -15.65
CA ARG A 194 6.93 24.92 -16.78
C ARG A 194 7.73 23.68 -16.34
N PRO A 195 8.61 23.76 -15.33
CA PRO A 195 9.28 22.57 -14.79
C PRO A 195 8.31 21.49 -14.27
N LYS A 196 7.25 21.87 -13.53
CA LYS A 196 6.31 20.90 -12.96
C LYS A 196 5.55 20.15 -14.04
N ILE A 197 5.05 20.85 -15.06
CA ILE A 197 4.37 20.22 -16.20
C ILE A 197 5.31 19.27 -16.94
N MET A 198 6.58 19.63 -17.13
CA MET A 198 7.58 18.73 -17.75
C MET A 198 7.69 17.42 -16.97
N THR A 199 7.90 17.48 -15.65
CA THR A 199 8.03 16.27 -14.81
C THR A 199 6.78 15.40 -14.88
N VAL A 200 5.60 16.01 -14.75
CA VAL A 200 4.31 15.31 -14.79
C VAL A 200 4.08 14.65 -16.14
N SER A 201 4.37 15.35 -17.24
CA SER A 201 4.26 14.79 -18.59
C SER A 201 5.17 13.59 -18.79
N VAL A 202 6.42 13.64 -18.31
CA VAL A 202 7.36 12.51 -18.41
C VAL A 202 6.88 11.31 -17.60
N ILE A 203 6.41 11.54 -16.36
CA ILE A 203 5.87 10.46 -15.52
C ILE A 203 4.65 9.81 -16.19
N LEU A 204 3.70 10.61 -16.67
CA LEU A 204 2.52 10.10 -17.36
C LEU A 204 2.90 9.38 -18.66
N ALA A 205 3.82 9.93 -19.46
CA ALA A 205 4.30 9.27 -20.68
C ALA A 205 5.01 7.94 -20.41
N GLY A 206 5.69 7.81 -19.26
CA GLY A 206 6.34 6.55 -18.86
C GLY A 206 5.37 5.52 -18.27
N LEU A 207 4.35 5.95 -17.54
CA LEU A 207 3.46 5.05 -16.80
C LEU A 207 2.17 4.68 -17.54
N ILE A 208 1.61 5.58 -18.35
CA ILE A 208 0.38 5.33 -19.11
C ILE A 208 0.53 4.11 -20.04
N PRO A 209 1.64 3.93 -20.80
CA PRO A 209 1.81 2.74 -21.65
C PRO A 209 1.77 1.42 -20.87
N ILE A 210 2.28 1.42 -19.63
CA ILE A 210 2.26 0.23 -18.76
C ILE A 210 0.81 -0.19 -18.47
N MET A 211 -0.11 0.77 -18.34
CA MET A 211 -1.53 0.48 -18.11
C MET A 211 -2.19 -0.26 -19.28
N PHE A 212 -1.68 -0.07 -20.51
CA PHE A 212 -2.17 -0.72 -21.73
C PHE A 212 -1.33 -1.95 -22.14
N SER A 213 -0.35 -2.36 -21.33
CA SER A 213 0.50 -3.52 -21.63
C SER A 213 -0.30 -4.84 -21.60
N HIS A 214 0.08 -5.77 -22.48
CA HIS A 214 -0.49 -7.13 -22.52
C HIS A 214 0.67 -8.13 -22.50
N GLY A 215 0.46 -9.27 -21.82
CA GLY A 215 1.47 -10.31 -21.70
C GLY A 215 1.78 -10.69 -20.26
N THR A 216 2.82 -11.50 -20.09
CA THR A 216 3.25 -12.02 -18.79
C THR A 216 3.69 -10.89 -17.86
N GLY A 217 3.19 -10.90 -16.63
CA GLY A 217 3.51 -9.87 -15.62
C GLY A 217 2.79 -8.53 -15.78
N ALA A 218 2.02 -8.32 -16.86
CA ALA A 218 1.28 -7.08 -17.10
C ALA A 218 0.30 -6.75 -15.95
N ASP A 219 -0.40 -7.76 -15.41
CA ASP A 219 -1.35 -7.55 -14.31
C ASP A 219 -0.71 -6.98 -13.05
N VAL A 220 0.52 -7.37 -12.75
CA VAL A 220 1.27 -6.84 -11.61
C VAL A 220 1.70 -5.41 -11.90
N MET A 221 2.28 -5.16 -13.08
CA MET A 221 2.79 -3.84 -13.45
C MET A 221 1.69 -2.78 -13.54
N LYS A 222 0.51 -3.13 -14.08
CA LYS A 222 -0.67 -2.24 -14.11
C LYS A 222 -1.10 -1.80 -12.72
N ARG A 223 -1.08 -2.73 -11.75
CA ARG A 223 -1.45 -2.46 -10.35
C ARG A 223 -0.42 -1.62 -9.61
N ILE A 224 0.85 -1.67 -10.01
CA ILE A 224 1.91 -0.78 -9.50
C ILE A 224 1.78 0.63 -10.10
N ALA A 225 1.53 0.73 -11.41
CA ALA A 225 1.51 2.00 -12.13
C ALA A 225 0.24 2.83 -11.88
N ALA A 226 -0.94 2.20 -11.75
CA ALA A 226 -2.21 2.91 -11.61
C ALA A 226 -2.24 3.91 -10.43
N PRO A 227 -1.83 3.56 -9.20
CA PRO A 227 -1.79 4.52 -8.10
C PRO A 227 -0.95 5.76 -8.43
N MET A 228 0.21 5.57 -9.07
CA MET A 228 1.13 6.66 -9.41
C MET A 228 0.52 7.60 -10.46
N VAL A 229 -0.13 7.05 -11.50
CA VAL A 229 -0.79 7.86 -12.55
C VAL A 229 -1.90 8.71 -11.95
N GLY A 230 -2.81 8.11 -11.20
CA GLY A 230 -3.92 8.82 -10.57
C GLY A 230 -3.44 9.87 -9.57
N GLY A 231 -2.45 9.49 -8.76
CA GLY A 231 -1.90 10.35 -7.73
C GLY A 231 -1.21 11.59 -8.29
N VAL A 232 -0.35 11.42 -9.29
CA VAL A 232 0.39 12.53 -9.91
C VAL A 232 -0.54 13.56 -10.55
N ILE A 233 -1.65 13.12 -11.16
CA ILE A 233 -2.65 14.05 -11.73
C ILE A 233 -3.23 14.94 -10.64
N THR A 234 -3.69 14.33 -9.54
CA THR A 234 -4.28 15.08 -8.42
C THR A 234 -3.25 15.93 -7.67
N SER A 235 -2.04 15.40 -7.41
CA SER A 235 -0.99 16.11 -6.68
C SER A 235 -0.49 17.33 -7.46
N THR A 236 -0.47 17.26 -8.79
CA THR A 236 -0.06 18.39 -9.64
C THR A 236 -0.98 19.59 -9.50
N ILE A 237 -2.29 19.37 -9.59
CA ILE A 237 -3.29 20.43 -9.40
C ILE A 237 -3.12 21.02 -8.01
N LEU A 238 -2.95 20.14 -7.02
CA LEU A 238 -2.93 20.54 -5.64
C LEU A 238 -1.66 21.28 -5.24
N GLU A 239 -0.50 20.88 -5.73
CA GLU A 239 0.76 21.59 -5.51
C GLU A 239 0.83 22.95 -6.20
N LEU A 240 0.13 23.15 -7.33
CA LEU A 240 0.13 24.45 -7.99
C LEU A 240 -0.86 25.43 -7.34
N VAL A 241 -1.90 24.92 -6.67
CA VAL A 241 -2.97 25.75 -6.09
C VAL A 241 -2.85 25.85 -4.57
N ILE A 242 -2.77 24.72 -3.88
CA ILE A 242 -2.85 24.65 -2.42
C ILE A 242 -1.51 25.00 -1.75
N TYR A 243 -0.37 24.59 -2.31
CA TYR A 243 0.94 24.90 -1.70
C TYR A 243 1.22 26.41 -1.60
N PRO A 244 1.05 27.22 -2.68
CA PRO A 244 1.16 28.67 -2.58
C PRO A 244 0.24 29.27 -1.52
N ALA A 245 -1.00 28.78 -1.43
CA ALA A 245 -1.98 29.27 -0.47
C ALA A 245 -1.57 28.95 0.98
N ILE A 246 -1.14 27.71 1.26
CA ILE A 246 -0.66 27.30 2.59
C ILE A 246 0.60 28.10 2.96
N TYR A 247 1.54 28.24 2.03
CA TYR A 247 2.77 28.99 2.26
C TYR A 247 2.49 30.47 2.53
N MET A 248 1.58 31.08 1.77
CA MET A 248 1.13 32.45 1.97
C MET A 248 0.46 32.63 3.34
N LEU A 249 -0.41 31.71 3.76
CA LEU A 249 -1.04 31.75 5.08
C LEU A 249 -0.02 31.61 6.21
N TRP A 250 1.00 30.77 6.03
CA TRP A 250 2.06 30.60 7.00
C TRP A 250 2.93 31.86 7.14
N LYS A 251 3.43 32.40 6.02
CA LYS A 251 4.24 33.62 6.01
C LYS A 251 3.46 34.89 6.34
N GLY A 252 2.17 34.94 6.01
CA GLY A 252 1.30 36.05 6.38
C GLY A 252 1.14 36.23 7.89
N ARG A 253 1.36 35.18 8.70
CA ARG A 253 1.37 35.28 10.17
C ARG A 253 2.55 36.11 10.70
N GLU A 254 3.67 36.16 9.98
CA GLU A 254 4.83 36.99 10.36
C GLU A 254 4.49 38.48 10.25
N PHE A 255 3.78 38.88 9.19
CA PHE A 255 3.32 40.26 8.99
C PHE A 255 2.22 40.67 9.98
N LYS A 256 1.31 39.75 10.32
CA LYS A 256 0.21 40.03 11.27
C LYS A 256 0.70 40.20 12.72
N LYS A 257 1.90 39.68 13.06
CA LYS A 257 2.54 39.85 14.38
C LYS A 257 3.27 41.19 14.55
N GLN A 258 3.60 41.90 13.46
CA GLN A 258 4.26 43.21 13.51
C GLN A 258 3.28 44.39 13.62
N THR A 259 1.97 44.15 13.48
CA THR A 259 0.93 45.19 13.55
C THR A 259 0.26 45.30 14.93
N TYR A 260 0.81 44.63 15.95
CA TYR A 260 0.37 44.73 17.35
C TYR A 260 1.51 45.21 18.24
#